data_AF-A0A7S3Z106-F1
#
_entry.id   AF-A0A7S3Z106-F1
#
_cell.length_a   1.000
_cell.length_b   1.000
_cell.length_c   1.000
_cell.angle_alpha   90.00
_cell.angle_beta   90.00
_cell.angle_gamma   90.00
#
_symmetry.space_group_name_H-M   'P 1'
#
loop_
_entity.id
_entity.type
_entity.pdbx_description
1 polymer ?
#
loop_
_entity_poly.entity_id
_entity_poly.type
_entity_poly.pdbx_seq_one_letter_code
_entity_poly.pdbx_strand_id
1 'polypeptide(L)'
;FIDRKNCSGMGDEGKLLGGALRFWKDFNLRKKNEELDSSVLKIYDKEQASADNRKKLSKVTKELGGLSKADKLKRFRPVLRMYQKEIDQLTQRSESSENALIAIYKALCEAPDPCPYLDSALKNLKKLNTFEKEVGSMRTRLRRYEGEFKGLKNQEVTVKKLKEQIQEFESKMTEMREGAKLREKQLIEEESEALTAKLQQQEKEYMARLETAQSALTRLTVQQQRLHSKLYDVNEAKDDVDDVITAQTEMLNNQLDAAHALISNLQKDKESLIAQVHELQQHQHTRNPNTAFTPAAAASSSPPLASSSAASPSAASASASSVGVSREEQLANLLRVQEERTKQQLERRDQINKELEGQLASCSKLIQDKTKEVMELKNTIAGLPSKEDHRRLKKRVVLLQEMGFNVIDPDIDSNDALMLQEGHSDTETDRSSEEVMILKEVRRLKAEFTKNKVGWAECKEQLNSALDALKDCNKTIKSQKKLITDLENDLARAAQAINSASSSSFASLKPHQSNKINTTAA
;
A
#
# COMPACT_ATOMS: atom_id res chain seq x y z
N PHE A 1 55.84 -11.54 -21.64
CA PHE A 1 56.52 -12.29 -20.58
C PHE A 1 57.59 -11.38 -19.99
N ILE A 2 57.57 -11.00 -18.70
CA ILE A 2 56.62 -11.35 -17.61
C ILE A 2 56.02 -10.04 -17.01
N ASP A 3 55.01 -10.17 -16.16
CA ASP A 3 54.05 -9.17 -15.70
C ASP A 3 54.51 -7.72 -15.43
N ARG A 4 53.72 -6.78 -15.96
CA ARG A 4 53.49 -5.44 -15.41
C ARG A 4 52.03 -5.27 -14.93
N LYS A 5 51.51 -6.27 -14.21
CA LYS A 5 50.17 -6.26 -13.59
C LYS A 5 50.20 -6.81 -12.16
N ASN A 6 50.77 -6.03 -11.23
CA ASN A 6 50.41 -5.94 -9.80
C ASN A 6 51.54 -5.32 -8.97
N CYS A 7 51.71 -3.99 -9.04
CA CYS A 7 52.47 -3.23 -8.04
C CYS A 7 51.64 -2.02 -7.59
N SER A 8 51.03 -2.14 -6.42
CA SER A 8 50.44 -0.99 -5.70
C SER A 8 51.60 -0.12 -5.17
N GLY A 9 52.05 0.83 -5.99
CA GLY A 9 53.42 1.38 -5.91
C GLY A 9 53.58 2.89 -5.63
N MET A 10 52.53 3.71 -5.75
CA MET A 10 52.64 5.18 -5.59
C MET A 10 52.98 5.64 -4.15
N GLY A 11 53.11 4.70 -3.21
CA GLY A 11 53.70 4.95 -1.90
C GLY A 11 55.23 5.04 -1.90
N ASP A 12 55.93 4.62 -2.96
CA ASP A 12 57.40 4.57 -3.00
C ASP A 12 58.03 5.85 -3.53
N GLU A 13 57.46 6.46 -4.59
CA GLU A 13 57.86 7.80 -5.08
C GLU A 13 57.81 8.84 -3.95
N GLY A 14 56.78 8.79 -3.10
CA GLY A 14 56.65 9.67 -1.93
C GLY A 14 57.72 9.45 -0.85
N LYS A 15 58.27 8.24 -0.73
CA LYS A 15 59.44 7.97 0.14
C LYS A 15 60.72 8.47 -0.51
N LEU A 16 60.89 8.26 -1.82
CA LEU A 16 62.08 8.70 -2.57
C LEU A 16 62.21 10.23 -2.57
N LEU A 17 61.13 10.97 -2.88
CA LEU A 17 61.11 12.43 -2.73
C LEU A 17 61.31 12.86 -1.27
N GLY A 18 60.72 12.14 -0.30
CA GLY A 18 60.89 12.42 1.12
C GLY A 18 62.33 12.20 1.62
N GLY A 19 63.05 11.22 1.07
CA GLY A 19 64.46 10.95 1.34
C GLY A 19 65.38 12.00 0.71
N ALA A 20 65.17 12.31 -0.57
CA ALA A 20 65.90 13.37 -1.26
C ALA A 20 65.72 14.74 -0.58
N LEU A 21 64.49 15.08 -0.17
CA LEU A 21 64.19 16.30 0.57
C LEU A 21 64.91 16.39 1.92
N ARG A 22 65.04 15.28 2.65
CA ARG A 22 65.83 15.22 3.89
C ARG A 22 67.30 15.45 3.59
N PHE A 23 67.87 14.67 2.67
CA PHE A 23 69.27 14.78 2.26
C PHE A 23 69.65 16.22 1.87
N TRP A 24 68.86 16.91 1.05
CA TRP A 24 69.16 18.29 0.64
C TRP A 24 69.03 19.31 1.77
N LYS A 25 68.10 19.11 2.72
CA LYS A 25 67.98 19.95 3.93
C LYS A 25 69.14 19.73 4.90
N ASP A 26 69.57 18.49 5.07
CA ASP A 26 70.69 18.10 5.95
C ASP A 26 72.04 18.53 5.34
N PHE A 27 72.18 18.45 4.01
CA PHE A 27 73.34 18.95 3.25
C PHE A 27 73.47 20.48 3.32
N ASN A 28 72.35 21.19 3.32
CA ASN A 28 72.24 22.65 3.40
C ASN A 28 73.15 23.38 2.39
N LEU A 29 72.71 23.41 1.13
CA LEU A 29 73.44 23.99 0.00
C LEU A 29 73.93 25.43 0.28
N ARG A 30 73.12 26.26 0.95
CA ARG A 30 73.53 27.63 1.31
C ARG A 30 74.74 27.65 2.24
N LYS A 31 74.71 26.89 3.35
CA LYS A 31 75.84 26.80 4.28
C LYS A 31 77.08 26.20 3.61
N LYS A 32 76.89 25.23 2.71
CA LYS A 32 77.99 24.63 1.95
C LYS A 32 78.61 25.59 0.94
N ASN A 33 77.81 26.49 0.36
CA ASN A 33 78.33 27.59 -0.45
C ASN A 33 79.10 28.57 0.45
N GLU A 34 78.55 29.06 1.56
CA GLU A 34 79.26 29.95 2.52
C GLU A 34 80.63 29.38 3.00
N GLU A 35 80.72 28.06 3.26
CA GLU A 35 81.98 27.37 3.59
C GLU A 35 82.96 27.31 2.39
N LEU A 36 82.44 27.26 1.16
CA LEU A 36 83.20 27.19 -0.09
C LEU A 36 83.63 28.58 -0.59
N ASP A 37 82.78 29.62 -0.49
CA ASP A 37 83.12 31.04 -0.68
C ASP A 37 84.42 31.38 0.08
N SER A 38 84.43 31.06 1.38
CA SER A 38 85.56 31.29 2.28
C SER A 38 86.80 30.47 1.91
N SER A 39 86.64 29.36 1.20
CA SER A 39 87.73 28.49 0.77
C SER A 39 88.31 28.93 -0.58
N VAL A 40 87.46 29.37 -1.50
CA VAL A 40 87.83 29.94 -2.81
C VAL A 40 88.59 31.25 -2.64
N LEU A 41 88.14 32.14 -1.74
CA LEU A 41 88.86 33.39 -1.45
C LEU A 41 90.31 33.12 -0.99
N LYS A 42 90.48 32.18 -0.06
CA LYS A 42 91.79 31.73 0.44
C LYS A 42 92.66 30.99 -0.59
N ILE A 43 92.07 30.58 -1.72
CA ILE A 43 92.79 29.99 -2.85
C ILE A 43 93.27 31.10 -3.78
N TYR A 44 92.41 32.07 -4.12
CA TYR A 44 92.78 33.26 -4.89
C TYR A 44 93.92 34.07 -4.22
N ASP A 45 93.86 34.24 -2.89
CA ASP A 45 94.95 34.86 -2.11
C ASP A 45 96.29 34.10 -2.27
N LYS A 46 96.24 32.77 -2.38
CA LYS A 46 97.44 31.91 -2.55
C LYS A 46 97.94 31.91 -3.99
N GLU A 47 97.05 31.96 -4.97
CA GLU A 47 97.38 32.13 -6.39
C GLU A 47 98.18 33.43 -6.59
N GLN A 48 97.66 34.55 -6.08
CA GLN A 48 98.33 35.85 -6.12
C GLN A 48 99.68 35.82 -5.37
N ALA A 49 99.73 35.25 -4.16
CA ALA A 49 100.98 35.12 -3.41
C ALA A 49 102.01 34.22 -4.10
N SER A 50 101.58 33.15 -4.78
CA SER A 50 102.41 32.27 -5.60
C SER A 50 103.00 33.01 -6.79
N ALA A 51 102.17 33.77 -7.52
CA ALA A 51 102.59 34.60 -8.63
C ALA A 51 103.65 35.64 -8.21
N ASP A 52 103.44 36.33 -7.08
CA ASP A 52 104.39 37.32 -6.56
C ASP A 52 105.68 36.68 -5.99
N ASN A 53 105.60 35.50 -5.40
CA ASN A 53 106.79 34.77 -4.95
C ASN A 53 107.60 34.22 -6.12
N ARG A 54 106.98 33.84 -7.24
CA ARG A 54 107.69 33.51 -8.50
C ARG A 54 108.44 34.72 -9.07
N LYS A 55 107.81 35.91 -9.05
CA LYS A 55 108.45 37.19 -9.45
C LYS A 55 109.66 37.51 -8.56
N LYS A 56 109.60 37.23 -7.25
CA LYS A 56 110.73 37.41 -6.31
C LYS A 56 111.85 36.41 -6.56
N LEU A 57 111.54 35.12 -6.71
CA LEU A 57 112.53 34.07 -6.98
C LEU A 57 113.31 34.36 -8.28
N SER A 58 112.61 34.82 -9.32
CA SER A 58 113.22 35.27 -10.59
C SER A 58 114.23 36.42 -10.44
N LYS A 59 114.15 37.24 -9.37
CA LYS A 59 115.15 38.28 -9.05
C LYS A 59 116.37 37.68 -8.34
N VAL A 60 116.15 36.94 -7.25
CA VAL A 60 117.23 36.28 -6.47
C VAL A 60 118.06 35.33 -7.36
N THR A 61 117.45 34.66 -8.32
CA THR A 61 118.15 33.80 -9.28
C THR A 61 119.06 34.57 -10.26
N LYS A 62 118.84 35.88 -10.49
CA LYS A 62 119.77 36.73 -11.26
C LYS A 62 120.98 37.13 -10.42
N GLU A 63 120.77 37.41 -9.13
CA GLU A 63 121.83 37.73 -8.15
C GLU A 63 122.80 36.56 -7.94
N LEU A 64 122.29 35.32 -8.00
CA LEU A 64 123.08 34.08 -8.00
C LEU A 64 124.09 33.95 -9.18
N GLY A 65 124.02 34.84 -10.17
CA GLY A 65 125.03 34.99 -11.22
C GLY A 65 126.36 35.61 -10.76
N GLY A 66 126.43 36.23 -9.57
CA GLY A 66 127.59 36.97 -9.06
C GLY A 66 128.79 36.14 -8.56
N LEU A 67 128.96 34.89 -9.02
CA LEU A 67 129.91 33.92 -8.45
C LEU A 67 130.94 33.40 -9.48
N SER A 68 132.05 32.83 -8.99
CA SER A 68 133.22 32.45 -9.82
C SER A 68 132.88 31.61 -11.07
N LYS A 69 133.54 31.97 -12.19
CA LYS A 69 133.03 31.79 -13.55
C LYS A 69 133.05 30.34 -14.08
N ALA A 70 134.10 29.56 -13.83
CA ALA A 70 134.39 28.35 -14.61
C ALA A 70 133.26 27.28 -14.57
N ASP A 71 132.96 26.77 -13.38
CA ASP A 71 132.05 25.62 -13.22
C ASP A 71 130.58 26.02 -13.21
N LYS A 72 130.29 27.20 -12.64
CA LYS A 72 128.93 27.74 -12.59
C LYS A 72 128.42 28.01 -14.00
N LEU A 73 129.21 28.64 -14.88
CA LEU A 73 128.78 28.96 -16.25
C LEU A 73 128.38 27.71 -17.05
N LYS A 74 129.06 26.57 -16.84
CA LYS A 74 128.78 25.31 -17.56
C LYS A 74 127.48 24.62 -17.12
N ARG A 75 127.18 24.58 -15.81
CA ARG A 75 126.01 23.83 -15.29
C ARG A 75 124.79 24.69 -14.92
N PHE A 76 124.96 25.99 -14.67
CA PHE A 76 123.88 26.86 -14.19
C PHE A 76 122.73 27.01 -15.19
N ARG A 77 123.00 27.31 -16.47
CA ARG A 77 121.92 27.56 -17.45
C ARG A 77 121.03 26.32 -17.72
N PRO A 78 121.54 25.09 -17.87
CA PRO A 78 120.69 23.90 -17.98
C PRO A 78 119.83 23.64 -16.73
N VAL A 79 120.44 23.71 -15.54
CA VAL A 79 119.74 23.47 -14.27
C VAL A 79 118.65 24.53 -14.02
N LEU A 80 118.95 25.81 -14.28
CA LEU A 80 117.99 26.90 -14.21
C LEU A 80 116.79 26.70 -15.14
N ARG A 81 117.00 26.22 -16.38
CA ARG A 81 115.90 25.91 -17.30
C ARG A 81 115.00 24.78 -16.79
N MET A 82 115.57 23.78 -16.10
CA MET A 82 114.77 22.70 -15.49
C MET A 82 113.97 23.20 -14.28
N TYR A 83 114.57 23.99 -13.39
CA TYR A 83 113.82 24.64 -12.30
C TYR A 83 112.71 25.55 -12.81
N GLN A 84 112.97 26.37 -13.83
CA GLN A 84 111.96 27.23 -14.46
C GLN A 84 110.80 26.38 -15.01
N LYS A 85 111.11 25.33 -15.80
CA LYS A 85 110.10 24.44 -16.37
C LYS A 85 109.27 23.74 -15.30
N GLU A 86 109.88 23.22 -14.24
CA GLU A 86 109.16 22.56 -13.15
C GLU A 86 108.26 23.54 -12.39
N ILE A 87 108.72 24.77 -12.14
CA ILE A 87 107.94 25.83 -11.47
C ILE A 87 106.76 26.28 -12.35
N ASP A 88 106.96 26.39 -13.66
CA ASP A 88 105.90 26.76 -14.60
C ASP A 88 104.88 25.61 -14.77
N GLN A 89 105.32 24.35 -14.80
CA GLN A 89 104.42 23.18 -14.82
C GLN A 89 103.66 23.01 -13.49
N LEU A 90 104.31 23.24 -12.35
CA LEU A 90 103.66 23.26 -11.04
C LEU A 90 102.63 24.39 -10.95
N THR A 91 102.94 25.57 -11.50
CA THR A 91 102.00 26.69 -11.62
C THR A 91 100.80 26.30 -12.46
N GLN A 92 101.02 25.84 -13.70
CA GLN A 92 99.96 25.53 -14.64
C GLN A 92 99.02 24.44 -14.09
N ARG A 93 99.56 23.51 -13.29
CA ARG A 93 98.75 22.52 -12.55
C ARG A 93 97.96 23.14 -11.39
N SER A 94 98.53 24.08 -10.64
CA SER A 94 97.80 24.85 -9.61
C SER A 94 96.65 25.62 -10.26
N GLU A 95 96.98 26.52 -11.20
CA GLU A 95 96.06 27.37 -11.95
C GLU A 95 94.93 26.56 -12.62
N SER A 96 95.25 25.41 -13.24
CA SER A 96 94.24 24.53 -13.82
C SER A 96 93.32 23.87 -12.78
N SER A 97 93.83 23.54 -11.58
CA SER A 97 93.01 22.98 -10.49
C SER A 97 92.17 24.05 -9.77
N GLU A 98 92.71 25.26 -9.66
CA GLU A 98 92.10 26.42 -9.02
C GLU A 98 90.95 26.95 -9.91
N ASN A 99 91.18 27.10 -11.22
CA ASN A 99 90.12 27.41 -12.19
C ASN A 99 89.04 26.32 -12.27
N ALA A 100 89.40 25.03 -12.20
CA ALA A 100 88.41 23.95 -12.18
C ALA A 100 87.53 23.99 -10.92
N LEU A 101 88.13 24.25 -9.76
CA LEU A 101 87.40 24.41 -8.50
C LEU A 101 86.51 25.67 -8.50
N ILE A 102 86.99 26.79 -9.04
CA ILE A 102 86.21 28.02 -9.22
C ILE A 102 85.02 27.80 -10.18
N ALA A 103 85.19 27.00 -11.24
CA ALA A 103 84.10 26.67 -12.17
C ALA A 103 83.00 25.82 -11.51
N ILE A 104 83.38 24.79 -10.75
CA ILE A 104 82.44 23.96 -9.98
C ILE A 104 81.71 24.80 -8.92
N TYR A 105 82.46 25.66 -8.21
CA TYR A 105 81.92 26.59 -7.20
C TYR A 105 80.87 27.54 -7.80
N LYS A 106 81.17 28.21 -8.92
CA LYS A 106 80.21 29.09 -9.61
C LYS A 106 78.92 28.35 -9.96
N ALA A 107 79.03 27.17 -10.58
CA ALA A 107 77.88 26.33 -10.91
C ALA A 107 77.05 25.91 -9.67
N LEU A 108 77.68 25.75 -8.50
CA LEU A 108 77.02 25.40 -7.24
C LEU A 108 76.37 26.61 -6.54
N CYS A 109 76.90 27.82 -6.74
CA CYS A 109 76.31 29.07 -6.24
C CYS A 109 75.20 29.63 -7.14
N GLU A 110 75.27 29.36 -8.45
CA GLU A 110 74.19 29.67 -9.42
C GLU A 110 73.04 28.64 -9.38
N ALA A 111 73.26 27.47 -8.79
CA ALA A 111 72.24 26.44 -8.64
C ALA A 111 71.13 26.85 -7.64
N PRO A 112 69.83 26.80 -8.04
CA PRO A 112 68.74 27.07 -7.13
C PRO A 112 68.58 25.94 -6.09
N ASP A 113 68.24 26.30 -4.86
CA ASP A 113 67.98 25.33 -3.78
C ASP A 113 66.85 24.34 -4.18
N PRO A 114 67.11 23.02 -4.23
CA PRO A 114 66.11 22.03 -4.59
C PRO A 114 65.05 21.80 -3.49
N CYS A 115 65.31 22.20 -2.22
CA CYS A 115 64.41 21.98 -1.10
C CYS A 115 62.98 22.49 -1.31
N PRO A 116 62.73 23.76 -1.69
CA PRO A 116 61.37 24.26 -1.94
C PRO A 116 60.63 23.53 -3.06
N TYR A 117 61.34 23.11 -4.12
CA TYR A 117 60.75 22.36 -5.23
C TYR A 117 60.37 20.94 -4.80
N LEU A 118 61.23 20.25 -4.05
CA LEU A 118 60.96 18.93 -3.49
C LEU A 118 59.83 18.97 -2.44
N ASP A 119 59.78 19.99 -1.58
CA ASP A 119 58.66 20.22 -0.66
C ASP A 119 57.33 20.43 -1.41
N SER A 120 57.36 21.22 -2.49
CA SER A 120 56.19 21.48 -3.34
C SER A 120 55.71 20.21 -4.05
N ALA A 121 56.62 19.46 -4.67
CA ALA A 121 56.33 18.20 -5.32
C ALA A 121 55.75 17.15 -4.34
N LEU A 122 56.32 17.03 -3.14
CA LEU A 122 55.83 16.13 -2.09
C LEU A 122 54.43 16.55 -1.58
N LYS A 123 54.17 17.85 -1.40
CA LYS A 123 52.83 18.37 -1.08
C LYS A 123 51.82 18.07 -2.19
N ASN A 124 52.21 18.20 -3.46
CA ASN A 124 51.34 17.95 -4.60
C ASN A 124 51.07 16.45 -4.80
N LEU A 125 52.06 15.58 -4.61
CA LEU A 125 51.90 14.13 -4.63
C LEU A 125 50.94 13.64 -3.53
N LYS A 126 51.01 14.24 -2.32
CA LYS A 126 50.02 13.97 -1.25
C LYS A 126 48.61 14.37 -1.67
N LYS A 127 48.41 15.56 -2.27
CA LYS A 127 47.10 16.00 -2.79
C LYS A 127 46.59 15.06 -3.89
N LEU A 128 47.45 14.66 -4.82
CA LEU A 128 47.10 13.74 -5.90
C LEU A 128 46.61 12.39 -5.36
N ASN A 129 47.31 11.82 -4.36
CA ASN A 129 46.91 10.58 -3.69
C ASN A 129 45.56 10.69 -2.97
N THR A 130 45.24 11.86 -2.37
CA THR A 130 43.91 12.09 -1.79
C THR A 130 42.80 12.20 -2.85
N PHE A 131 43.04 12.91 -3.97
CA PHE A 131 42.07 13.00 -5.06
C PHE A 131 41.86 11.66 -5.76
N GLU A 132 42.92 10.86 -5.94
CA GLU A 132 42.83 9.51 -6.52
C GLU A 132 41.95 8.58 -5.67
N LYS A 133 42.12 8.61 -4.34
CA LYS A 133 41.27 7.89 -3.38
C LYS A 133 39.81 8.38 -3.43
N GLU A 134 39.60 9.68 -3.52
CA GLU A 134 38.25 10.25 -3.67
C GLU A 134 37.59 9.81 -4.98
N VAL A 135 38.29 9.91 -6.11
CA VAL A 135 37.81 9.42 -7.42
C VAL A 135 37.52 7.92 -7.40
N GLY A 136 38.35 7.11 -6.72
CA GLY A 136 38.10 5.69 -6.49
C GLY A 136 36.83 5.43 -5.66
N SER A 137 36.61 6.22 -4.60
CA SER A 137 35.39 6.18 -3.78
C SER A 137 34.15 6.59 -4.59
N MET A 138 34.20 7.68 -5.35
CA MET A 138 33.09 8.13 -6.19
C MET A 138 32.77 7.13 -7.31
N ARG A 139 33.77 6.53 -7.97
CA ARG A 139 33.58 5.43 -8.94
C ARG A 139 32.92 4.20 -8.29
N THR A 140 33.25 3.90 -7.04
CA THR A 140 32.65 2.80 -6.27
C THR A 140 31.19 3.11 -5.90
N ARG A 141 30.88 4.36 -5.53
CA ARG A 141 29.50 4.84 -5.28
C ARG A 141 28.66 4.80 -6.55
N LEU A 142 29.17 5.30 -7.68
CA LEU A 142 28.50 5.25 -8.98
C LEU A 142 28.18 3.80 -9.40
N ARG A 143 29.16 2.88 -9.31
CA ARG A 143 28.94 1.46 -9.58
C ARG A 143 27.85 0.84 -8.70
N ARG A 144 27.74 1.29 -7.43
CA ARG A 144 26.67 0.85 -6.53
C ARG A 144 25.31 1.39 -6.99
N TYR A 145 25.20 2.68 -7.26
CA TYR A 145 23.96 3.29 -7.77
C TYR A 145 23.52 2.71 -9.12
N GLU A 146 24.44 2.37 -10.02
CA GLU A 146 24.13 1.63 -11.26
C GLU A 146 23.58 0.22 -10.98
N GLY A 147 24.08 -0.46 -9.95
CA GLY A 147 23.59 -1.77 -9.50
C GLY A 147 22.20 -1.68 -8.87
N GLU A 148 22.01 -0.73 -7.96
CA GLU A 148 20.73 -0.41 -7.32
C GLU A 148 19.68 -0.02 -8.38
N PHE A 149 20.02 0.84 -9.35
CA PHE A 149 19.13 1.24 -10.44
C PHE A 149 18.74 0.06 -11.35
N LYS A 150 19.67 -0.87 -11.65
CA LYS A 150 19.35 -2.13 -12.36
C LYS A 150 18.42 -3.02 -11.53
N GLY A 151 18.62 -3.07 -10.21
CA GLY A 151 17.72 -3.75 -9.28
C GLY A 151 16.31 -3.17 -9.28
N LEU A 152 16.18 -1.84 -9.13
CA LEU A 152 14.91 -1.12 -9.19
C LEU A 152 14.20 -1.34 -10.53
N LYS A 153 14.91 -1.31 -11.66
CA LYS A 153 14.31 -1.57 -12.98
C LYS A 153 13.78 -3.01 -13.11
N ASN A 154 14.46 -3.99 -12.52
CA ASN A 154 13.96 -5.37 -12.48
C ASN A 154 12.73 -5.52 -11.54
N GLN A 155 12.72 -4.79 -10.43
CA GLN A 155 11.56 -4.68 -9.55
C GLN A 155 10.37 -4.01 -10.26
N GLU A 156 10.59 -2.95 -11.06
CA GLU A 156 9.55 -2.27 -11.84
C GLU A 156 8.87 -3.22 -12.83
N VAL A 157 9.64 -4.04 -13.56
CA VAL A 157 9.10 -5.08 -14.45
C VAL A 157 8.29 -6.12 -13.66
N THR A 158 8.78 -6.52 -12.48
CA THR A 158 8.06 -7.46 -11.60
C THR A 158 6.74 -6.87 -11.09
N VAL A 159 6.73 -5.59 -10.70
CA VAL A 159 5.54 -4.85 -10.25
C VAL A 159 4.53 -4.66 -11.38
N LYS A 160 4.97 -4.41 -12.61
CA LYS A 160 4.07 -4.36 -13.78
C LYS A 160 3.37 -5.70 -14.01
N LYS A 161 4.14 -6.80 -14.05
CA LYS A 161 3.57 -8.15 -14.19
C LYS A 161 2.59 -8.50 -13.06
N LEU A 162 2.90 -8.14 -11.81
CA LEU A 162 1.99 -8.37 -10.69
C LEU A 162 0.71 -7.52 -10.79
N LYS A 163 0.79 -6.28 -11.27
CA LYS A 163 -0.39 -5.44 -11.53
C LYS A 163 -1.25 -5.97 -12.68
N GLU A 164 -0.63 -6.42 -13.76
CA GLU A 164 -1.30 -7.09 -14.89
C GLU A 164 -2.05 -8.34 -14.41
N GLN A 165 -1.43 -9.17 -13.56
CA GLN A 165 -2.09 -10.34 -12.97
C GLN A 165 -3.23 -9.96 -12.01
N ILE A 166 -3.07 -8.93 -11.18
CA ILE A 166 -4.16 -8.43 -10.32
C ILE A 166 -5.34 -7.96 -11.18
N GLN A 167 -5.09 -7.16 -12.21
CA GLN A 167 -6.13 -6.67 -13.13
C GLN A 167 -6.82 -7.82 -13.89
N GLU A 168 -6.08 -8.87 -14.26
CA GLU A 168 -6.64 -10.08 -14.87
C GLU A 168 -7.56 -10.85 -13.90
N PHE A 169 -7.16 -10.99 -12.63
CA PHE A 169 -8.00 -11.60 -11.60
C PHE A 169 -9.21 -10.74 -11.24
N GLU A 170 -9.07 -9.42 -11.15
CA GLU A 170 -10.18 -8.49 -10.93
C GLU A 170 -11.20 -8.58 -12.07
N SER A 171 -10.74 -8.57 -13.33
CA SER A 171 -11.59 -8.73 -14.52
C SER A 171 -12.36 -10.06 -14.51
N LYS A 172 -11.69 -11.17 -14.18
CA LYS A 172 -12.32 -12.49 -14.05
C LYS A 172 -13.31 -12.55 -12.89
N MET A 173 -13.05 -11.85 -11.79
CA MET A 173 -13.97 -11.75 -10.65
C MET A 173 -15.20 -10.87 -10.96
N THR A 174 -15.06 -9.82 -11.78
CA THR A 174 -16.20 -9.06 -12.30
C THR A 174 -17.03 -9.88 -13.29
N GLU A 175 -16.39 -10.56 -14.24
CA GLU A 175 -17.05 -11.43 -15.22
C GLU A 175 -17.82 -12.57 -14.53
N MET A 176 -17.21 -13.24 -13.55
CA MET A 176 -17.88 -14.26 -12.74
C MET A 176 -19.05 -13.70 -11.91
N ARG A 177 -18.93 -12.48 -11.37
CA ARG A 177 -20.01 -11.81 -10.64
C ARG A 177 -21.17 -11.40 -11.55
N GLU A 178 -20.89 -10.94 -12.75
CA GLU A 178 -21.90 -10.55 -13.75
C GLU A 178 -22.59 -11.79 -14.33
N GLY A 179 -21.84 -12.83 -14.66
CA GLY A 179 -22.38 -14.14 -15.05
C GLY A 179 -23.16 -14.83 -13.93
N ALA A 180 -22.85 -14.59 -12.66
CA ALA A 180 -23.69 -15.05 -11.54
C ALA A 180 -25.02 -14.28 -11.49
N LYS A 181 -24.98 -12.95 -11.52
CA LYS A 181 -26.18 -12.09 -11.56
C LYS A 181 -27.07 -12.35 -12.77
N LEU A 182 -26.50 -12.70 -13.92
CA LEU A 182 -27.27 -13.02 -15.11
C LEU A 182 -28.04 -14.34 -14.93
N ARG A 183 -27.41 -15.38 -14.38
CA ARG A 183 -28.08 -16.65 -14.07
C ARG A 183 -29.13 -16.50 -12.96
N GLU A 184 -28.85 -15.69 -11.95
CA GLU A 184 -29.79 -15.33 -10.88
C GLU A 184 -31.04 -14.68 -11.45
N LYS A 185 -30.88 -13.71 -12.37
CA LYS A 185 -32.01 -13.10 -13.10
C LYS A 185 -32.76 -14.11 -13.95
N GLN A 186 -32.07 -14.95 -14.71
CA GLN A 186 -32.70 -15.97 -15.56
C GLN A 186 -33.55 -16.94 -14.74
N LEU A 187 -33.06 -17.41 -13.59
CA LEU A 187 -33.83 -18.27 -12.69
C LEU A 187 -35.05 -17.56 -12.10
N ILE A 188 -34.93 -16.29 -11.70
CA ILE A 188 -36.07 -15.49 -11.20
C ILE A 188 -37.11 -15.26 -12.30
N GLU A 189 -36.66 -15.04 -13.54
CA GLU A 189 -37.52 -14.86 -14.71
C GLU A 189 -38.27 -16.17 -15.03
N GLU A 190 -37.56 -17.30 -15.14
CA GLU A 190 -38.12 -18.66 -15.30
C GLU A 190 -39.10 -19.04 -14.18
N GLU A 191 -38.78 -18.78 -12.90
CA GLU A 191 -39.68 -19.02 -11.77
C GLU A 191 -40.94 -18.13 -11.85
N SER A 192 -40.82 -16.88 -12.32
CA SER A 192 -41.95 -15.97 -12.48
C SER A 192 -42.86 -16.35 -13.65
N GLU A 193 -42.30 -16.82 -14.76
CA GLU A 193 -43.06 -17.37 -15.90
C GLU A 193 -43.80 -18.66 -15.48
N ALA A 194 -43.12 -19.57 -14.76
CA ALA A 194 -43.75 -20.78 -14.25
C ALA A 194 -44.88 -20.49 -13.24
N LEU A 195 -44.69 -19.51 -12.35
CA LEU A 195 -45.72 -19.09 -11.39
C LEU A 195 -46.92 -18.42 -12.08
N THR A 196 -46.68 -17.51 -13.02
CA THR A 196 -47.76 -16.83 -13.76
C THR A 196 -48.53 -17.80 -14.66
N ALA A 197 -47.87 -18.73 -15.35
CA ALA A 197 -48.53 -19.80 -16.10
C ALA A 197 -49.42 -20.68 -15.21
N LYS A 198 -48.94 -21.03 -14.01
CA LYS A 198 -49.72 -21.80 -13.01
C LYS A 198 -50.93 -21.03 -12.50
N LEU A 199 -50.80 -19.73 -12.24
CA LEU A 199 -51.92 -18.87 -11.84
C LEU A 199 -52.96 -18.73 -12.96
N GLN A 200 -52.52 -18.53 -14.21
CA GLN A 200 -53.42 -18.52 -15.37
C GLN A 200 -54.14 -19.85 -15.59
N GLN A 201 -53.50 -21.00 -15.29
CA GLN A 201 -54.20 -22.29 -15.32
C GLN A 201 -55.29 -22.36 -14.24
N GLN A 202 -54.97 -21.97 -13.01
CA GLN A 202 -55.96 -21.95 -11.92
C GLN A 202 -57.12 -21.00 -12.22
N GLU A 203 -56.85 -19.82 -12.78
CA GLU A 203 -57.88 -18.87 -13.23
C GLU A 203 -58.81 -19.51 -14.28
N LYS A 204 -58.27 -20.18 -15.30
CA LYS A 204 -59.05 -20.92 -16.30
C LYS A 204 -59.89 -22.04 -15.68
N GLU A 205 -59.34 -22.78 -14.71
CA GLU A 205 -60.08 -23.81 -13.98
C GLU A 205 -61.22 -23.22 -13.12
N TYR A 206 -60.99 -22.08 -12.45
CA TYR A 206 -62.04 -21.39 -11.68
C TYR A 206 -63.11 -20.79 -12.58
N MET A 207 -62.75 -20.19 -13.71
CA MET A 207 -63.69 -19.66 -14.70
C MET A 207 -64.56 -20.78 -15.29
N ALA A 208 -63.98 -21.92 -15.68
CA ALA A 208 -64.75 -23.08 -16.14
C ALA A 208 -65.71 -23.63 -15.05
N ARG A 209 -65.25 -23.71 -13.79
CA ARG A 209 -66.14 -24.08 -12.66
C ARG A 209 -67.28 -23.08 -12.49
N LEU A 210 -67.00 -21.79 -12.58
CA LEU A 210 -68.00 -20.71 -12.46
C LEU A 210 -69.02 -20.76 -13.61
N GLU A 211 -68.59 -21.03 -14.85
CA GLU A 211 -69.47 -21.25 -16.00
C GLU A 211 -70.35 -22.50 -15.83
N THR A 212 -69.80 -23.62 -15.34
CA THR A 212 -70.62 -24.81 -15.03
C THR A 212 -71.61 -24.58 -13.89
N ALA A 213 -71.27 -23.77 -12.90
CA ALA A 213 -72.18 -23.38 -11.82
C ALA A 213 -73.29 -22.41 -12.31
N GLN A 214 -72.95 -21.43 -13.15
CA GLN A 214 -73.90 -20.51 -13.76
C GLN A 214 -74.87 -21.25 -14.69
N SER A 215 -74.40 -22.16 -15.53
CA SER A 215 -75.26 -22.97 -16.41
C SER A 215 -76.10 -24.00 -15.63
N ALA A 216 -75.62 -24.50 -14.49
CA ALA A 216 -76.45 -25.28 -13.57
C ALA A 216 -77.55 -24.42 -12.90
N LEU A 217 -77.24 -23.18 -12.51
CA LEU A 217 -78.21 -22.22 -11.96
C LEU A 217 -79.27 -21.82 -12.99
N THR A 218 -78.89 -21.43 -14.22
CA THR A 218 -79.89 -21.08 -15.26
C THR A 218 -80.79 -22.26 -15.61
N ARG A 219 -80.23 -23.48 -15.67
CA ARG A 219 -81.03 -24.71 -15.82
C ARG A 219 -82.01 -24.91 -14.67
N LEU A 220 -81.61 -24.65 -13.42
CA LEU A 220 -82.48 -24.73 -12.26
C LEU A 220 -83.58 -23.66 -12.29
N THR A 221 -83.26 -22.41 -12.66
CA THR A 221 -84.24 -21.32 -12.83
C THR A 221 -85.27 -21.67 -13.90
N VAL A 222 -84.84 -22.19 -15.06
CA VAL A 222 -85.76 -22.67 -16.12
C VAL A 222 -86.61 -23.84 -15.64
N GLN A 223 -86.08 -24.73 -14.81
CA GLN A 223 -86.86 -25.81 -14.18
C GLN A 223 -87.89 -25.25 -13.17
N GLN A 224 -87.52 -24.27 -12.35
CA GLN A 224 -88.43 -23.61 -11.41
C GLN A 224 -89.54 -22.83 -12.12
N GLN A 225 -89.24 -22.15 -13.24
CA GLN A 225 -90.22 -21.50 -14.10
C GLN A 225 -91.21 -22.51 -14.70
N ARG A 226 -90.72 -23.65 -15.21
CA ARG A 226 -91.57 -24.74 -15.70
C ARG A 226 -92.45 -25.35 -14.62
N LEU A 227 -91.96 -25.44 -13.37
CA LEU A 227 -92.77 -25.89 -12.24
C LEU A 227 -93.79 -24.84 -11.79
N HIS A 228 -93.47 -23.55 -11.84
CA HIS A 228 -94.45 -22.47 -11.59
C HIS A 228 -95.55 -22.44 -12.64
N SER A 229 -95.22 -22.61 -13.93
CA SER A 229 -96.24 -22.78 -14.98
C SER A 229 -97.16 -23.95 -14.63
N LYS A 230 -96.61 -25.14 -14.38
CA LYS A 230 -97.43 -26.31 -14.01
C LYS A 230 -98.27 -26.14 -12.75
N LEU A 231 -97.82 -25.36 -11.78
CA LEU A 231 -98.61 -25.03 -10.59
C LEU A 231 -99.72 -24.03 -10.91
N TYR A 232 -99.48 -23.09 -11.84
CA TYR A 232 -100.51 -22.20 -12.38
C TYR A 232 -101.55 -22.99 -13.18
N ASP A 233 -101.11 -23.79 -14.16
CA ASP A 233 -101.97 -24.67 -14.98
C ASP A 233 -102.87 -25.58 -14.10
N VAL A 234 -102.34 -26.09 -12.99
CA VAL A 234 -103.07 -26.93 -12.02
C VAL A 234 -103.97 -26.11 -11.10
N ASN A 235 -103.64 -24.86 -10.79
CA ASN A 235 -104.52 -23.99 -10.01
C ASN A 235 -105.69 -23.49 -10.87
N GLU A 236 -105.45 -23.10 -12.12
CA GLU A 236 -106.47 -22.76 -13.11
C GLU A 236 -107.45 -23.94 -13.29
N ALA A 237 -106.94 -25.15 -13.54
CA ALA A 237 -107.77 -26.37 -13.63
C ALA A 237 -108.44 -26.80 -12.30
N LYS A 238 -108.02 -26.26 -11.15
CA LYS A 238 -108.70 -26.45 -9.85
C LYS A 238 -109.81 -25.42 -9.67
N ASP A 239 -109.55 -24.17 -10.03
CA ASP A 239 -110.52 -23.08 -9.94
C ASP A 239 -111.67 -23.31 -10.94
N ASP A 240 -111.40 -23.83 -12.14
CA ASP A 240 -112.41 -24.40 -13.07
C ASP A 240 -113.32 -25.44 -12.40
N VAL A 241 -112.74 -26.32 -11.57
CA VAL A 241 -113.48 -27.40 -10.88
C VAL A 241 -114.29 -26.84 -9.70
N ASP A 242 -113.76 -25.87 -8.96
CA ASP A 242 -114.50 -25.17 -7.91
C ASP A 242 -115.64 -24.31 -8.50
N ASP A 243 -115.46 -23.70 -9.68
CA ASP A 243 -116.52 -23.00 -10.43
C ASP A 243 -117.61 -23.98 -10.92
N VAL A 244 -117.24 -25.17 -11.40
CA VAL A 244 -118.21 -26.23 -11.75
C VAL A 244 -118.95 -26.75 -10.51
N ILE A 245 -118.26 -26.93 -9.38
CA ILE A 245 -118.87 -27.37 -8.11
C ILE A 245 -119.81 -26.30 -7.57
N THR A 246 -119.42 -25.02 -7.56
CA THR A 246 -120.27 -23.93 -7.10
C THR A 246 -121.51 -23.80 -7.98
N ALA A 247 -121.38 -23.78 -9.31
CA ALA A 247 -122.52 -23.81 -10.24
C ALA A 247 -123.43 -25.03 -10.04
N GLN A 248 -122.86 -26.21 -9.74
CA GLN A 248 -123.66 -27.39 -9.39
C GLN A 248 -124.40 -27.21 -8.05
N THR A 249 -123.77 -26.63 -7.03
CA THR A 249 -124.44 -26.34 -5.75
C THR A 249 -125.52 -25.26 -5.89
N GLU A 250 -125.32 -24.25 -6.74
CA GLU A 250 -126.36 -23.28 -7.08
C GLU A 250 -127.53 -23.96 -7.81
N MET A 251 -127.27 -24.86 -8.77
CA MET A 251 -128.32 -25.62 -9.44
C MET A 251 -129.10 -26.51 -8.45
N LEU A 252 -128.41 -27.16 -7.51
CA LEU A 252 -129.03 -27.97 -6.46
C LEU A 252 -129.82 -27.12 -5.46
N ASN A 253 -129.33 -25.93 -5.08
CA ASN A 253 -130.07 -24.98 -4.24
C ASN A 253 -131.31 -24.46 -4.95
N ASN A 254 -131.23 -24.10 -6.24
CA ASN A 254 -132.38 -23.72 -7.04
C ASN A 254 -133.42 -24.86 -7.17
N GLN A 255 -132.99 -26.11 -7.29
CA GLN A 255 -133.88 -27.28 -7.26
C GLN A 255 -134.49 -27.51 -5.88
N LEU A 256 -133.72 -27.30 -4.81
CA LEU A 256 -134.17 -27.41 -3.43
C LEU A 256 -135.20 -26.31 -3.09
N ASP A 257 -135.00 -25.07 -3.54
CA ASP A 257 -135.94 -23.97 -3.36
C ASP A 257 -137.20 -24.11 -4.24
N ALA A 258 -137.07 -24.65 -5.45
CA ALA A 258 -138.23 -25.06 -6.23
C ALA A 258 -139.02 -26.19 -5.52
N ALA A 259 -138.33 -27.15 -4.90
CA ALA A 259 -138.97 -28.18 -4.08
C ALA A 259 -139.60 -27.60 -2.80
N HIS A 260 -138.96 -26.64 -2.12
CA HIS A 260 -139.54 -25.91 -0.99
C HIS A 260 -140.78 -25.11 -1.38
N ALA A 261 -140.78 -24.47 -2.55
CA ALA A 261 -141.95 -23.76 -3.09
C ALA A 261 -143.11 -24.73 -3.40
N LEU A 262 -142.81 -25.89 -4.00
CA LEU A 262 -143.80 -26.96 -4.21
C LEU A 262 -144.33 -27.52 -2.88
N ILE A 263 -143.46 -27.75 -1.89
CA ILE A 263 -143.85 -28.19 -0.54
C ILE A 263 -144.72 -27.13 0.15
N SER A 264 -144.40 -25.84 0.03
CA SER A 264 -145.21 -24.75 0.58
C SER A 264 -146.59 -24.64 -0.07
N ASN A 265 -146.70 -24.92 -1.37
CA ASN A 265 -147.99 -24.97 -2.05
C ASN A 265 -148.77 -26.23 -1.63
N LEU A 266 -148.15 -27.40 -1.59
CA LEU A 266 -148.74 -28.64 -1.07
C LEU A 266 -149.14 -28.53 0.42
N GLN A 267 -148.47 -27.69 1.21
CA GLN A 267 -148.88 -27.36 2.59
C GLN A 267 -150.17 -26.54 2.62
N LYS A 268 -150.31 -25.51 1.78
CA LYS A 268 -151.57 -24.75 1.63
C LYS A 268 -152.71 -25.61 1.11
N ASP A 269 -152.43 -26.46 0.12
CA ASP A 269 -153.40 -27.41 -0.43
C ASP A 269 -153.82 -28.43 0.65
N LYS A 270 -152.86 -28.93 1.45
CA LYS A 270 -153.14 -29.78 2.61
C LYS A 270 -153.96 -29.05 3.68
N GLU A 271 -153.71 -27.79 3.97
CA GLU A 271 -154.50 -26.99 4.92
C GLU A 271 -155.93 -26.76 4.41
N SER A 272 -156.09 -26.49 3.11
CA SER A 272 -157.38 -26.44 2.42
C SER A 272 -158.13 -27.78 2.47
N LEU A 273 -157.44 -28.90 2.25
CA LEU A 273 -158.02 -30.24 2.40
C LEU A 273 -158.33 -30.59 3.86
N ILE A 274 -157.55 -30.14 4.84
CA ILE A 274 -157.85 -30.32 6.28
C ILE A 274 -159.15 -29.61 6.64
N ALA A 275 -159.38 -28.40 6.13
CA ALA A 275 -160.65 -27.70 6.31
C ALA A 275 -161.84 -28.49 5.71
N GLN A 276 -161.68 -29.05 4.51
CA GLN A 276 -162.73 -29.86 3.85
C GLN A 276 -162.94 -31.24 4.52
N VAL A 277 -161.89 -31.85 5.09
CA VAL A 277 -161.96 -33.13 5.82
C VAL A 277 -162.62 -32.96 7.19
N HIS A 278 -162.51 -31.79 7.83
CA HIS A 278 -163.16 -31.51 9.11
C HIS A 278 -164.71 -31.56 9.03
N GLU A 279 -165.30 -31.37 7.85
CA GLU A 279 -166.75 -31.41 7.64
C GLU A 279 -167.30 -32.82 7.31
N LEU A 280 -166.45 -33.73 6.81
CA LEU A 280 -166.88 -34.99 6.19
C LEU A 280 -166.36 -36.28 6.85
N GLN A 281 -165.83 -36.22 8.08
CA GLN A 281 -165.30 -37.42 8.76
C GLN A 281 -165.77 -37.61 10.22
N GLN A 282 -167.09 -37.56 10.43
CA GLN A 282 -167.70 -38.49 11.38
C GLN A 282 -167.46 -39.95 10.89
N HIS A 283 -167.32 -40.88 11.84
CA HIS A 283 -167.04 -42.32 11.66
C HIS A 283 -165.58 -42.76 11.34
N GLN A 284 -164.98 -43.47 12.30
CA GLN A 284 -164.35 -44.82 12.20
C GLN A 284 -163.16 -45.07 11.22
N HIS A 285 -162.15 -45.93 11.49
CA HIS A 285 -161.54 -46.47 12.72
C HIS A 285 -160.26 -47.28 12.37
N THR A 286 -159.16 -47.13 13.14
CA THR A 286 -158.06 -48.13 13.39
C THR A 286 -157.09 -48.69 12.31
N ARG A 287 -155.85 -48.99 12.79
CA ARG A 287 -154.87 -50.05 12.38
C ARG A 287 -154.11 -49.91 11.03
N ASN A 288 -152.92 -50.51 10.81
CA ASN A 288 -151.72 -50.87 11.63
C ASN A 288 -150.52 -51.21 10.65
N PRO A 289 -149.40 -51.94 10.97
CA PRO A 289 -148.04 -51.42 10.68
C PRO A 289 -147.14 -52.41 9.86
N ASN A 290 -145.83 -52.48 10.20
CA ASN A 290 -144.75 -53.37 9.71
C ASN A 290 -144.11 -52.96 8.36
N THR A 291 -142.83 -53.20 8.04
CA THR A 291 -141.61 -53.82 8.67
C THR A 291 -140.41 -53.47 7.74
N ALA A 292 -139.09 -53.60 8.00
CA ALA A 292 -138.15 -53.81 9.12
C ALA A 292 -136.75 -54.08 8.44
N PHE A 293 -135.72 -54.53 9.20
CA PHE A 293 -134.31 -54.78 8.78
C PHE A 293 -133.48 -53.52 8.43
N THR A 294 -132.28 -53.22 8.97
CA THR A 294 -131.19 -53.91 9.73
C THR A 294 -130.24 -54.81 8.89
N PRO A 295 -128.97 -55.06 9.30
CA PRO A 295 -127.96 -54.17 9.95
C PRO A 295 -126.49 -54.39 9.44
N ALA A 296 -125.52 -53.67 10.04
CA ALA A 296 -124.13 -54.11 10.33
C ALA A 296 -123.16 -54.45 9.15
N ALA A 297 -121.84 -54.74 9.33
CA ALA A 297 -120.80 -54.11 10.18
C ALA A 297 -119.37 -54.59 9.76
N ALA A 298 -118.34 -53.81 10.13
CA ALA A 298 -116.93 -54.15 10.43
C ALA A 298 -116.08 -55.20 9.64
N ALA A 299 -115.01 -54.68 9.00
CA ALA A 299 -113.57 -55.09 9.08
C ALA A 299 -113.03 -56.48 8.64
N SER A 300 -112.01 -56.48 7.75
CA SER A 300 -111.05 -57.57 7.38
C SER A 300 -109.96 -57.01 6.42
N SER A 301 -108.76 -57.59 6.14
CA SER A 301 -107.89 -58.64 6.75
C SER A 301 -106.41 -58.51 6.26
N SER A 302 -105.63 -59.59 6.03
CA SER A 302 -104.19 -59.64 5.61
C SER A 302 -103.83 -61.06 5.04
N PRO A 303 -102.58 -61.64 5.03
CA PRO A 303 -101.22 -61.03 4.98
C PRO A 303 -100.04 -61.41 3.97
N PRO A 304 -99.77 -62.62 3.40
CA PRO A 304 -98.40 -63.24 3.58
C PRO A 304 -97.64 -63.87 2.36
N LEU A 305 -96.40 -64.36 2.62
CA LEU A 305 -95.52 -65.35 1.88
C LEU A 305 -94.55 -64.81 0.78
N ALA A 306 -93.41 -65.45 0.38
CA ALA A 306 -92.39 -66.42 0.91
C ALA A 306 -91.26 -66.58 -0.19
N SER A 307 -90.07 -67.23 -0.16
CA SER A 307 -89.16 -68.03 0.73
C SER A 307 -87.69 -67.79 0.20
N SER A 308 -86.54 -68.49 0.38
CA SER A 308 -85.92 -69.67 1.07
C SER A 308 -84.38 -69.33 1.20
N SER A 309 -83.26 -70.10 1.23
CA SER A 309 -82.70 -71.49 1.29
C SER A 309 -81.20 -71.30 1.71
N ALA A 310 -80.41 -72.09 2.47
CA ALA A 310 -80.07 -73.53 2.65
C ALA A 310 -79.14 -74.17 1.57
N ALA A 311 -78.15 -75.07 1.85
CA ALA A 311 -77.36 -75.37 3.08
C ALA A 311 -76.18 -76.39 2.87
N SER A 312 -74.99 -76.10 3.44
CA SER A 312 -74.02 -77.06 4.06
C SER A 312 -73.32 -78.18 3.18
N PRO A 313 -72.66 -79.27 3.70
CA PRO A 313 -71.21 -79.50 3.42
C PRO A 313 -70.76 -80.97 3.09
N SER A 314 -69.43 -81.21 2.87
CA SER A 314 -68.62 -82.24 3.60
C SER A 314 -67.26 -82.65 2.95
N ALA A 315 -66.52 -83.48 3.71
CA ALA A 315 -65.10 -83.87 3.71
C ALA A 315 -64.49 -84.72 2.56
N ALA A 316 -63.15 -84.78 2.59
CA ALA A 316 -62.27 -85.97 2.47
C ALA A 316 -61.59 -86.42 1.13
N SER A 317 -60.26 -86.17 1.09
CA SER A 317 -59.19 -87.18 0.85
C SER A 317 -58.72 -87.57 -0.58
N ALA A 318 -57.51 -88.17 -0.58
CA ALA A 318 -56.86 -89.03 -1.58
C ALA A 318 -56.38 -88.46 -2.95
N SER A 319 -55.13 -87.98 -3.00
CA SER A 319 -54.23 -88.09 -4.19
C SER A 319 -52.77 -87.68 -3.87
N ALA A 320 -52.08 -88.46 -3.03
CA ALA A 320 -50.73 -88.15 -2.53
C ALA A 320 -49.64 -89.08 -3.10
N SER A 321 -49.19 -88.85 -4.35
CA SER A 321 -47.98 -89.50 -4.90
C SER A 321 -47.31 -88.65 -6.00
N SER A 322 -48.06 -88.19 -7.00
CA SER A 322 -47.53 -87.34 -8.10
C SER A 322 -47.28 -85.89 -7.68
N VAL A 323 -48.02 -85.38 -6.69
CA VAL A 323 -47.91 -84.01 -6.19
C VAL A 323 -46.58 -83.76 -5.47
N GLY A 324 -45.89 -84.81 -4.99
CA GLY A 324 -44.60 -84.68 -4.29
C GLY A 324 -43.55 -83.97 -5.14
N VAL A 325 -43.16 -84.58 -6.26
CA VAL A 325 -42.14 -84.04 -7.18
C VAL A 325 -42.50 -82.62 -7.63
N SER A 326 -43.75 -82.38 -8.05
CA SER A 326 -44.17 -81.06 -8.54
C SER A 326 -44.18 -79.99 -7.43
N ARG A 327 -44.53 -80.34 -6.18
CA ARG A 327 -44.46 -79.43 -5.03
C ARG A 327 -43.02 -79.16 -4.59
N GLU A 328 -42.16 -80.16 -4.67
CA GLU A 328 -40.74 -80.08 -4.31
C GLU A 328 -39.96 -79.26 -5.35
N GLU A 329 -40.30 -79.42 -6.63
CA GLU A 329 -39.82 -78.57 -7.74
C GLU A 329 -40.35 -77.13 -7.66
N GLN A 330 -41.61 -76.93 -7.27
CA GLN A 330 -42.15 -75.60 -6.95
C GLN A 330 -41.42 -74.95 -5.76
N LEU A 331 -41.11 -75.71 -4.70
CA LEU A 331 -40.33 -75.22 -3.56
C LEU A 331 -38.88 -74.89 -3.94
N ALA A 332 -38.23 -75.73 -4.76
CA ALA A 332 -36.89 -75.47 -5.28
C ALA A 332 -36.84 -74.21 -6.16
N ASN A 333 -37.87 -73.98 -6.98
CA ASN A 333 -38.01 -72.75 -7.77
C ASN A 333 -38.30 -71.53 -6.87
N LEU A 334 -39.11 -71.66 -5.82
CA LEU A 334 -39.35 -70.60 -4.84
C LEU A 334 -38.08 -70.24 -4.05
N LEU A 335 -37.26 -71.25 -3.71
CA LEU A 335 -35.95 -71.08 -3.07
C LEU A 335 -34.96 -70.38 -4.00
N ARG A 336 -34.84 -70.80 -5.27
CA ARG A 336 -34.02 -70.07 -6.27
C ARG A 336 -34.44 -68.61 -6.42
N VAL A 337 -35.74 -68.32 -6.46
CA VAL A 337 -36.23 -66.93 -6.54
C VAL A 337 -35.93 -66.15 -5.24
N GLN A 338 -35.90 -66.80 -4.06
CA GLN A 338 -35.39 -66.20 -2.81
C GLN A 338 -33.87 -65.95 -2.87
N GLU A 339 -33.08 -66.89 -3.36
CA GLU A 339 -31.62 -66.77 -3.51
C GLU A 339 -31.26 -65.65 -4.50
N GLU A 340 -31.92 -65.58 -5.65
CA GLU A 340 -31.73 -64.48 -6.61
C GLU A 340 -32.18 -63.14 -6.03
N ARG A 341 -33.31 -63.09 -5.33
CA ARG A 341 -33.83 -61.86 -4.71
C ARG A 341 -32.94 -61.36 -3.57
N THR A 342 -32.39 -62.25 -2.75
CA THR A 342 -31.44 -61.89 -1.68
C THR A 342 -30.09 -61.49 -2.25
N LYS A 343 -29.59 -62.18 -3.28
CA LYS A 343 -28.39 -61.77 -4.04
C LYS A 343 -28.54 -60.38 -4.65
N GLN A 344 -29.65 -60.10 -5.34
CA GLN A 344 -29.91 -58.75 -5.87
C GLN A 344 -30.11 -57.69 -4.77
N GLN A 345 -30.52 -58.06 -3.56
CA GLN A 345 -30.54 -57.13 -2.42
C GLN A 345 -29.13 -56.86 -1.89
N LEU A 346 -28.27 -57.88 -1.84
CA LEU A 346 -26.86 -57.72 -1.47
C LEU A 346 -26.12 -56.83 -2.47
N GLU A 347 -26.26 -57.11 -3.78
CA GLU A 347 -25.68 -56.32 -4.87
C GLU A 347 -26.14 -54.85 -4.82
N ARG A 348 -27.44 -54.59 -4.58
CA ARG A 348 -27.96 -53.22 -4.37
C ARG A 348 -27.39 -52.57 -3.11
N ARG A 349 -27.29 -53.31 -2.00
CA ARG A 349 -26.76 -52.81 -0.73
C ARG A 349 -25.28 -52.42 -0.87
N ASP A 350 -24.49 -53.24 -1.55
CA ASP A 350 -23.05 -53.01 -1.70
C ASP A 350 -22.75 -51.90 -2.73
N GLN A 351 -23.60 -51.72 -3.76
CA GLN A 351 -23.56 -50.52 -4.60
C GLN A 351 -23.91 -49.24 -3.81
N ILE A 352 -24.91 -49.28 -2.92
CA ILE A 352 -25.24 -48.16 -2.03
C ILE A 352 -24.09 -47.88 -1.05
N ASN A 353 -23.49 -48.91 -0.44
CA ASN A 353 -22.34 -48.76 0.45
C ASN A 353 -21.16 -48.08 -0.27
N LYS A 354 -20.85 -48.52 -1.50
CA LYS A 354 -19.77 -47.95 -2.33
C LYS A 354 -20.02 -46.49 -2.69
N GLU A 355 -21.27 -46.09 -2.91
CA GLU A 355 -21.63 -44.69 -3.16
C GLU A 355 -21.55 -43.85 -1.88
N LEU A 356 -22.01 -44.38 -0.74
CA LEU A 356 -21.86 -43.76 0.58
C LEU A 356 -20.38 -43.59 0.97
N GLU A 357 -19.52 -44.59 0.71
CA GLU A 357 -18.06 -44.50 0.88
C GLU A 357 -17.46 -43.39 0.00
N GLY A 358 -17.89 -43.29 -1.26
CA GLY A 358 -17.47 -42.22 -2.17
C GLY A 358 -17.89 -40.83 -1.69
N GLN A 359 -19.13 -40.68 -1.23
CA GLN A 359 -19.63 -39.43 -0.64
C GLN A 359 -18.89 -39.07 0.65
N LEU A 360 -18.66 -40.05 1.55
CA LEU A 360 -17.97 -39.86 2.82
C LEU A 360 -16.49 -39.50 2.61
N ALA A 361 -15.81 -40.12 1.63
CA ALA A 361 -14.47 -39.74 1.22
C ALA A 361 -14.40 -38.33 0.63
N SER A 362 -15.40 -37.94 -0.19
CA SER A 362 -15.52 -36.57 -0.73
C SER A 362 -15.70 -35.53 0.37
N CYS A 363 -16.63 -35.77 1.31
CA CYS A 363 -16.85 -34.94 2.49
C CYS A 363 -15.61 -34.87 3.39
N SER A 364 -14.92 -36.00 3.62
CA SER A 364 -13.68 -36.04 4.39
C SER A 364 -12.59 -35.17 3.77
N LYS A 365 -12.42 -35.24 2.44
CA LYS A 365 -11.49 -34.37 1.70
C LYS A 365 -11.87 -32.90 1.81
N LEU A 366 -13.15 -32.56 1.63
CA LEU A 366 -13.64 -31.17 1.77
C LEU A 366 -13.40 -30.62 3.18
N ILE A 367 -13.59 -31.43 4.22
CA ILE A 367 -13.27 -31.08 5.61
C ILE A 367 -11.77 -30.85 5.79
N GLN A 368 -10.90 -31.70 5.24
CA GLN A 368 -9.45 -31.50 5.29
C GLN A 368 -9.02 -30.22 4.58
N ASP A 369 -9.55 -29.95 3.39
CA ASP A 369 -9.19 -28.76 2.60
C ASP A 369 -9.70 -27.47 3.29
N LYS A 370 -10.92 -27.46 3.84
CA LYS A 370 -11.41 -26.36 4.68
C LYS A 370 -10.65 -26.21 6.00
N THR A 371 -10.11 -27.29 6.56
CA THR A 371 -9.26 -27.22 7.77
C THR A 371 -7.92 -26.54 7.47
N LYS A 372 -7.32 -26.80 6.29
CA LYS A 372 -6.11 -26.10 5.83
C LYS A 372 -6.38 -24.60 5.64
N GLU A 373 -7.45 -24.25 4.94
CA GLU A 373 -7.89 -22.86 4.73
C GLU A 373 -8.11 -22.12 6.07
N VAL A 374 -8.71 -22.77 7.06
CA VAL A 374 -8.87 -22.21 8.42
C VAL A 374 -7.53 -22.07 9.16
N MET A 375 -6.55 -22.97 8.95
CA MET A 375 -5.19 -22.79 9.49
C MET A 375 -4.44 -21.65 8.80
N GLU A 376 -4.56 -21.51 7.49
CA GLU A 376 -3.95 -20.41 6.71
C GLU A 376 -4.55 -19.05 7.09
N LEU A 377 -5.88 -18.98 7.26
CA LEU A 377 -6.56 -17.79 7.78
C LEU A 377 -6.17 -17.49 9.23
N LYS A 378 -5.99 -18.49 10.10
CA LYS A 378 -5.47 -18.28 11.46
C LYS A 378 -4.03 -17.78 11.45
N ASN A 379 -3.17 -18.31 10.59
CA ASN A 379 -1.77 -17.91 10.48
C ASN A 379 -1.63 -16.49 9.91
N THR A 380 -2.45 -16.11 8.92
CA THR A 380 -2.47 -14.73 8.41
C THR A 380 -3.04 -13.75 9.43
N ILE A 381 -4.08 -14.12 10.19
CA ILE A 381 -4.59 -13.30 11.31
C ILE A 381 -3.54 -13.15 12.42
N ALA A 382 -2.79 -14.21 12.76
CA ALA A 382 -1.69 -14.16 13.72
C ALA A 382 -0.46 -13.36 13.22
N GLY A 383 -0.34 -13.18 11.89
CA GLY A 383 0.67 -12.34 11.26
C GLY A 383 0.26 -10.86 11.10
N LEU A 384 -0.99 -10.50 11.42
CA LEU A 384 -1.41 -9.09 11.47
C LEU A 384 -0.87 -8.43 12.76
N PRO A 385 -0.49 -7.14 12.73
CA PRO A 385 -0.10 -6.41 13.94
C PRO A 385 -1.20 -6.48 15.01
N SER A 386 -0.83 -6.64 16.28
CA SER A 386 -1.80 -6.67 17.37
C SER A 386 -2.61 -5.37 17.40
N LYS A 387 -3.85 -5.43 17.91
CA LYS A 387 -4.61 -4.22 18.26
C LYS A 387 -3.80 -3.30 19.18
N GLU A 388 -2.93 -3.88 20.00
CA GLU A 388 -2.04 -3.13 20.87
C GLU A 388 -0.85 -2.52 20.12
N ASP A 389 -0.25 -3.22 19.14
CA ASP A 389 0.79 -2.65 18.26
C ASP A 389 0.22 -1.49 17.44
N HIS A 390 -1.02 -1.62 16.95
CA HIS A 390 -1.73 -0.53 16.30
C HIS A 390 -1.98 0.65 17.28
N ARG A 391 -2.31 0.39 18.55
CA ARG A 391 -2.43 1.45 19.58
C ARG A 391 -1.08 2.12 19.89
N ARG A 392 0.00 1.34 19.99
CA ARG A 392 1.39 1.82 20.19
C ARG A 392 1.84 2.67 19.00
N LEU A 393 1.58 2.21 17.78
CA LEU A 393 1.87 2.95 16.55
C LEU A 393 1.04 4.23 16.45
N LYS A 394 -0.27 4.19 16.77
CA LYS A 394 -1.11 5.40 16.82
C LYS A 394 -0.59 6.41 17.85
N LYS A 395 -0.24 5.98 19.07
CA LYS A 395 0.42 6.83 20.08
C LYS A 395 1.72 7.44 19.55
N ARG A 396 2.58 6.66 18.90
CA ARG A 396 3.85 7.12 18.33
C ARG A 396 3.65 8.09 17.16
N VAL A 397 2.62 7.89 16.33
CA VAL A 397 2.25 8.82 15.26
C VAL A 397 1.74 10.14 15.82
N VAL A 398 0.88 10.12 16.86
CA VAL A 398 0.43 11.35 17.55
C VAL A 398 1.63 12.10 18.16
N LEU A 399 2.50 11.42 18.91
CA LEU A 399 3.70 12.04 19.50
C LEU A 399 4.68 12.58 18.45
N LEU A 400 4.80 11.93 17.28
CA LEU A 400 5.59 12.44 16.16
C LEU A 400 4.90 13.61 15.43
N GLN A 401 3.57 13.64 15.42
CA GLN A 401 2.78 14.75 14.90
C GLN A 401 2.93 15.99 15.79
N GLU A 402 2.80 15.85 17.11
CA GLU A 402 3.08 16.91 18.10
C GLU A 402 4.53 17.44 18.00
N MET A 403 5.51 16.53 17.79
CA MET A 403 6.93 16.88 17.72
C MET A 403 7.39 17.44 16.36
N GLY A 404 6.63 17.18 15.28
CA GLY A 404 6.93 17.62 13.91
C GLY A 404 6.09 18.81 13.45
N PHE A 405 4.82 18.84 13.85
CA PHE A 405 3.88 19.94 13.66
C PHE A 405 3.59 20.57 15.02
N ASN A 406 4.24 21.70 15.29
CA ASN A 406 4.04 22.47 16.52
C ASN A 406 2.70 23.26 16.49
N VAL A 407 1.65 22.63 15.94
CA VAL A 407 0.28 23.11 15.88
C VAL A 407 -0.36 22.79 17.22
N ILE A 408 -0.32 23.77 18.12
CA ILE A 408 -1.30 23.88 19.19
C ILE A 408 -2.59 24.28 18.47
N ASP A 409 -3.41 23.29 18.13
CA ASP A 409 -4.75 23.51 17.61
C ASP A 409 -5.63 23.86 18.83
N PRO A 410 -6.10 25.11 18.98
CA PRO A 410 -6.72 25.56 20.23
C PRO A 410 -8.10 24.93 20.50
N ASP A 411 -8.69 24.31 19.48
CA ASP A 411 -10.06 23.79 19.50
C ASP A 411 -10.14 22.27 19.82
N ILE A 412 -9.01 21.63 20.19
CA ILE A 412 -9.04 20.26 20.73
C ILE A 412 -9.45 20.29 22.20
N ASP A 413 -10.69 19.86 22.44
CA ASP A 413 -11.37 19.88 23.73
C ASP A 413 -10.51 19.28 24.86
N SER A 414 -10.36 20.01 25.99
CA SER A 414 -9.42 19.68 27.08
C SER A 414 -9.80 18.43 27.91
N ASN A 415 -10.81 17.69 27.46
CA ASN A 415 -11.37 16.51 28.10
C ASN A 415 -10.70 15.20 27.63
N ASP A 416 -10.30 15.11 26.35
CA ASP A 416 -9.76 13.86 25.76
C ASP A 416 -8.31 13.58 26.23
N ALA A 417 -7.57 14.63 26.64
CA ALA A 417 -6.22 14.52 27.19
C ALA A 417 -6.15 13.83 28.57
N LEU A 418 -7.24 13.81 29.33
CA LEU A 418 -7.28 13.26 30.70
C LEU A 418 -7.52 11.75 30.76
N MET A 419 -8.03 11.13 29.69
CA MET A 419 -8.44 9.71 29.67
C MET A 419 -7.29 8.70 29.46
N LEU A 420 -6.03 9.14 29.50
CA LEU A 420 -4.85 8.28 29.25
C LEU A 420 -4.08 7.84 30.52
N GLN A 421 -4.56 8.16 31.72
CA GLN A 421 -3.84 7.94 32.98
C GLN A 421 -4.42 6.84 33.91
N GLU A 422 -5.19 5.88 33.39
CA GLU A 422 -5.55 4.66 34.14
C GLU A 422 -5.40 3.39 33.27
N GLY A 423 -4.90 2.31 33.87
CA GLY A 423 -4.53 1.06 33.19
C GLY A 423 -3.11 0.60 33.52
N HIS A 424 -2.94 0.02 34.71
CA HIS A 424 -1.66 -0.45 35.26
C HIS A 424 -1.43 -1.94 34.97
N SER A 425 -0.25 -2.31 34.47
CA SER A 425 0.23 -3.71 34.36
C SER A 425 1.76 -3.77 34.24
N ASP A 426 2.43 -4.35 35.24
CA ASP A 426 3.86 -4.15 35.47
C ASP A 426 4.80 -5.03 34.62
N THR A 427 5.10 -4.58 33.40
CA THR A 427 6.23 -5.12 32.60
C THR A 427 6.99 -4.09 31.74
N GLU A 428 6.56 -2.82 31.66
CA GLU A 428 7.05 -1.86 30.65
C GLU A 428 7.94 -0.71 31.17
N THR A 429 8.34 -0.74 32.45
CA THR A 429 9.11 0.34 33.08
C THR A 429 10.45 0.63 32.39
N ASP A 430 11.21 -0.39 31.97
CA ASP A 430 12.50 -0.18 31.29
C ASP A 430 12.37 0.42 29.88
N ARG A 431 11.33 0.04 29.11
CA ARG A 431 11.11 0.63 27.77
C ARG A 431 10.64 2.07 27.86
N SER A 432 9.79 2.39 28.84
CA SER A 432 9.43 3.77 29.17
C SER A 432 10.66 4.57 29.65
N SER A 433 11.57 3.95 30.42
CA SER A 433 12.82 4.58 30.88
C SER A 433 13.72 5.00 29.71
N GLU A 434 13.93 4.13 28.71
CA GLU A 434 14.69 4.48 27.50
C GLU A 434 14.03 5.63 26.71
N GLU A 435 12.71 5.57 26.48
CA GLU A 435 12.00 6.64 25.76
C GLU A 435 12.03 7.98 26.55
N VAL A 436 11.90 7.96 27.87
CA VAL A 436 12.04 9.14 28.74
C VAL A 436 13.47 9.68 28.72
N MET A 437 14.49 8.81 28.69
CA MET A 437 15.90 9.21 28.59
C MET A 437 16.19 9.87 27.24
N ILE A 438 15.70 9.29 26.15
CA ILE A 438 15.79 9.87 24.80
C ILE A 438 15.05 11.21 24.74
N LEU A 439 13.85 11.34 25.33
CA LEU A 439 13.11 12.60 25.39
C LEU A 439 13.81 13.67 26.24
N LYS A 440 14.56 13.28 27.27
CA LYS A 440 15.39 14.18 28.08
C LYS A 440 16.63 14.64 27.30
N GLU A 441 17.28 13.74 26.58
CA GLU A 441 18.46 14.03 25.77
C GLU A 441 18.12 14.85 24.52
N VAL A 442 17.02 14.58 23.84
CA VAL A 442 16.50 15.42 22.74
C VAL A 442 16.15 16.82 23.23
N ARG A 443 15.63 16.98 24.46
CA ARG A 443 15.43 18.31 25.08
C ARG A 443 16.77 19.00 25.40
N ARG A 444 17.76 18.27 25.92
CA ARG A 444 19.13 18.77 26.17
C ARG A 444 19.78 19.27 24.88
N LEU A 445 19.75 18.47 23.82
CA LEU A 445 20.29 18.79 22.50
C LEU A 445 19.53 19.94 21.82
N LYS A 446 18.20 20.03 21.96
CA LYS A 446 17.42 21.21 21.51
C LYS A 446 17.88 22.49 22.22
N ALA A 447 18.13 22.43 23.54
CA ALA A 447 18.61 23.58 24.32
C ALA A 447 20.07 23.97 24.00
N GLU A 448 20.95 23.01 23.74
CA GLU A 448 22.31 23.29 23.25
C GLU A 448 22.31 23.84 21.83
N PHE A 449 21.42 23.36 20.96
CA PHE A 449 21.25 23.90 19.62
C PHE A 449 20.74 25.35 19.63
N THR A 450 19.75 25.70 20.46
CA THR A 450 19.30 27.10 20.59
C THR A 450 20.38 27.99 21.19
N LYS A 451 21.09 27.53 22.24
CA LYS A 451 22.23 28.26 22.83
C LYS A 451 23.33 28.52 21.80
N ASN A 452 23.72 27.50 21.03
CA ASN A 452 24.73 27.63 19.98
C ASN A 452 24.26 28.52 18.81
N LYS A 453 22.96 28.50 18.47
CA LYS A 453 22.38 29.39 17.45
C LYS A 453 22.39 30.86 17.90
N VAL A 454 22.11 31.13 19.18
CA VAL A 454 22.20 32.49 19.75
C VAL A 454 23.67 32.96 19.78
N GLY A 455 24.58 32.14 20.33
CA GLY A 455 26.01 32.48 20.34
C GLY A 455 26.62 32.67 18.95
N TRP A 456 26.15 31.92 17.94
CA TRP A 456 26.56 32.14 16.55
C TRP A 456 26.03 33.47 15.98
N ALA A 457 24.81 33.85 16.32
CA ALA A 457 24.26 35.15 15.93
C ALA A 457 25.03 36.31 16.57
N GLU A 458 25.35 36.21 17.87
CA GLU A 458 26.15 37.18 18.61
C GLU A 458 27.58 37.30 18.05
N CYS A 459 28.29 36.18 17.82
CA CYS A 459 29.60 36.18 17.17
C CYS A 459 29.56 36.77 15.75
N LYS A 460 28.47 36.56 15.00
CA LYS A 460 28.28 37.16 13.67
C LYS A 460 28.03 38.67 13.75
N GLU A 461 27.30 39.13 14.76
CA GLU A 461 27.07 40.56 15.01
C GLU A 461 28.36 41.28 15.44
N GLN A 462 29.14 40.67 16.33
CA GLN A 462 30.49 41.13 16.70
C GLN A 462 31.42 41.18 15.48
N LEU A 463 31.40 40.16 14.60
CA LEU A 463 32.18 40.13 13.36
C LEU A 463 31.78 41.24 12.38
N ASN A 464 30.46 41.49 12.23
CA ASN A 464 29.96 42.59 11.40
C ASN A 464 30.40 43.95 11.94
N SER A 465 30.25 44.18 13.26
CA SER A 465 30.68 45.40 13.94
C SER A 465 32.20 45.65 13.77
N ALA A 466 33.02 44.61 13.92
CA ALA A 466 34.46 44.69 13.66
C ALA A 466 34.79 44.98 12.18
N LEU A 467 34.02 44.42 11.23
CA LEU A 467 34.16 44.72 9.81
C LEU A 467 33.78 46.16 9.46
N ASP A 468 32.76 46.72 10.10
CA ASP A 468 32.36 48.12 9.89
C ASP A 468 33.35 49.10 10.54
N ALA A 469 33.84 48.80 11.75
CA ALA A 469 34.95 49.54 12.35
C ALA A 469 36.21 49.53 11.46
N LEU A 470 36.56 48.37 10.86
CA LEU A 470 37.66 48.28 9.90
C LEU A 470 37.41 49.09 8.61
N LYS A 471 36.16 49.16 8.11
CA LYS A 471 35.81 50.05 6.98
C LYS A 471 36.03 51.51 7.36
N ASP A 472 35.66 51.92 8.57
CA ASP A 472 35.78 53.30 9.02
C ASP A 472 37.23 53.70 9.33
N CYS A 473 38.04 52.82 9.92
CA CYS A 473 39.49 53.01 9.99
C CYS A 473 40.11 53.12 8.58
N ASN A 474 39.62 52.36 7.59
CA ASN A 474 40.11 52.47 6.21
C ASN A 474 39.66 53.80 5.54
N LYS A 475 38.46 54.32 5.85
CA LYS A 475 38.03 55.67 5.46
C LYS A 475 38.94 56.74 6.06
N THR A 476 39.20 56.70 7.37
CA THR A 476 40.05 57.72 8.03
C THR A 476 41.49 57.65 7.55
N ILE A 477 42.07 56.46 7.34
CA ILE A 477 43.40 56.30 6.70
C ILE A 477 43.41 56.89 5.29
N LYS A 478 42.35 56.75 4.49
CA LYS A 478 42.27 57.38 3.16
C LYS A 478 42.19 58.92 3.26
N SER A 479 41.44 59.46 4.22
CA SER A 479 41.38 60.90 4.48
C SER A 479 42.73 61.47 4.95
N GLN A 480 43.41 60.76 5.87
CA GLN A 480 44.75 61.12 6.33
C GLN A 480 45.76 61.07 5.19
N LYS A 481 45.74 60.04 4.33
CA LYS A 481 46.63 59.96 3.16
C LYS A 481 46.40 61.10 2.17
N LYS A 482 45.15 61.51 1.93
CA LYS A 482 44.85 62.71 1.13
C LYS A 482 45.45 63.96 1.76
N LEU A 483 45.16 64.21 3.05
CA LEU A 483 45.68 65.37 3.77
C LEU A 483 47.22 65.40 3.77
N ILE A 484 47.88 64.25 3.91
CA ILE A 484 49.35 64.14 3.80
C ILE A 484 49.79 64.53 2.38
N THR A 485 49.18 63.99 1.32
CA THR A 485 49.56 64.38 -0.05
C THR A 485 49.24 65.84 -0.37
N ASP A 486 48.19 66.42 0.21
CA ASP A 486 47.85 67.83 0.04
C ASP A 486 48.89 68.73 0.75
N LEU A 487 49.30 68.36 1.98
CA LEU A 487 50.39 69.02 2.71
C LEU A 487 51.76 68.84 2.04
N GLU A 488 52.06 67.67 1.47
CA GLU A 488 53.27 67.42 0.68
C GLU A 488 53.30 68.30 -0.60
N ASN A 489 52.15 68.45 -1.27
CA ASN A 489 52.02 69.35 -2.42
C ASN A 489 52.18 70.82 -2.02
N ASP A 490 51.62 71.26 -0.90
CA ASP A 490 51.76 72.64 -0.41
C ASP A 490 53.17 72.93 0.15
N LEU A 491 53.83 71.95 0.76
CA LEU A 491 55.25 72.05 1.11
C LEU A 491 56.13 72.09 -0.15
N ALA A 492 55.80 71.34 -1.21
CA ALA A 492 56.51 71.40 -2.49
C ALA A 492 56.31 72.76 -3.18
N ARG A 493 55.09 73.32 -3.16
CA ARG A 493 54.79 74.69 -3.63
C ARG A 493 55.55 75.74 -2.81
N ALA A 494 55.57 75.62 -1.49
CA ALA A 494 56.31 76.51 -0.61
C ALA A 494 57.83 76.43 -0.87
N ALA A 495 58.38 75.22 -1.07
CA ALA A 495 59.77 75.03 -1.43
C ALA A 495 60.10 75.59 -2.83
N GLN A 496 59.18 75.51 -3.81
CA GLN A 496 59.33 76.15 -5.12
C GLN A 496 59.25 77.69 -5.03
N ALA A 497 58.35 78.23 -4.20
CA ALA A 497 58.27 79.66 -3.91
C ALA A 497 59.54 80.18 -3.19
N ILE A 498 60.05 79.43 -2.21
CA ILE A 498 61.31 79.74 -1.53
C ILE A 498 62.49 79.62 -2.50
N ASN A 499 62.56 78.61 -3.36
CA ASN A 499 63.64 78.47 -4.34
C ASN A 499 63.59 79.55 -5.44
N SER A 500 62.41 79.99 -5.87
CA SER A 500 62.29 81.09 -6.83
C SER A 500 62.62 82.45 -6.19
N ALA A 501 62.15 82.72 -4.97
CA ALA A 501 62.58 83.88 -4.17
C ALA A 501 64.09 83.83 -3.82
N SER A 502 64.64 82.63 -3.64
CA SER A 502 66.08 82.44 -3.46
C SER A 502 66.84 82.64 -4.77
N SER A 503 66.29 82.29 -5.94
CA SER A 503 66.94 82.57 -7.22
C SER A 503 66.97 84.06 -7.56
N SER A 504 65.95 84.83 -7.16
CA SER A 504 65.97 86.30 -7.30
C SER A 504 66.85 86.95 -6.22
N SER A 505 66.90 86.42 -5.00
CA SER A 505 67.76 86.95 -3.93
C SER A 505 69.24 86.56 -4.07
N PHE A 506 69.58 85.36 -4.55
CA PHE A 506 70.97 84.87 -4.67
C PHE A 506 71.72 85.48 -5.87
N ALA A 507 71.03 86.28 -6.69
CA ALA A 507 71.66 87.29 -7.54
C ALA A 507 72.33 88.42 -6.71
N SER A 508 72.20 88.42 -5.38
CA SER A 508 72.86 89.33 -4.45
C SER A 508 73.38 88.65 -3.19
N LEU A 509 74.63 88.98 -2.85
CA LEU A 509 75.35 88.72 -1.58
C LEU A 509 76.02 87.34 -1.40
N LYS A 510 77.08 87.37 -0.58
CA LYS A 510 78.09 86.31 -0.38
C LYS A 510 77.81 85.47 0.88
N PRO A 511 78.32 84.23 0.97
CA PRO A 511 78.13 83.38 2.15
C PRO A 511 79.01 83.80 3.34
N HIS A 512 78.46 83.67 4.55
CA HIS A 512 79.23 83.59 5.79
C HIS A 512 78.76 82.42 6.67
N GLN A 513 79.53 82.08 7.70
CA GLN A 513 79.59 80.73 8.27
C GLN A 513 78.76 80.53 9.56
N SER A 514 78.53 79.25 9.90
CA SER A 514 78.26 78.70 11.25
C SER A 514 76.94 79.15 11.93
N ASN A 515 76.18 78.25 12.57
CA ASN A 515 76.67 77.36 13.63
C ASN A 515 75.96 75.99 13.73
N LYS A 516 76.58 75.06 14.46
CA LYS A 516 75.98 73.78 14.89
C LYS A 516 75.39 73.94 16.30
N ILE A 517 74.21 73.40 16.56
CA ILE A 517 73.74 73.07 17.93
C ILE A 517 73.16 71.65 17.91
N ASN A 518 73.37 70.93 19.01
CA ASN A 518 73.22 69.48 19.10
C ASN A 518 71.77 68.99 19.18
N THR A 519 71.58 67.76 18.69
CA THR A 519 70.52 66.83 19.13
C THR A 519 70.58 66.56 20.63
N THR A 520 69.41 66.49 21.26
CA THR A 520 69.15 65.62 22.42
C THR A 520 67.77 65.01 22.24
N ALA A 521 67.60 63.71 22.56
CA ALA A 521 66.37 62.98 22.35
C ALA A 521 65.88 62.33 23.65
N ALA A 522 64.57 62.21 23.78
CA ALA A 522 63.83 61.40 24.74
C ALA A 522 62.51 60.98 24.08
#